data_AF-A0A1J3GLU6-F1
#
_entry.id   AF-A0A1J3GLU6-F1
#
_cell.length_a   1.000
_cell.length_b   1.000
_cell.length_c   1.000
_cell.angle_alpha   90.00
_cell.angle_beta   90.00
_cell.angle_gamma   90.00
#
_symmetry.space_group_name_H-M   'P 1'
#
loop_
_entity.id
_entity.type
_entity.pdbx_description
1 polymer ?
#
loop_
_entity_poly.entity_id
_entity_poly.type
_entity_poly.pdbx_seq_one_letter_code
_entity_poly.pdbx_strand_id
1 'polypeptide(L)'
;RDVFTWTAMVSGYVQNRMVEEARGLFDKMPERNEVSWNAMLAGYVQGERMEMAKELFDVMPFRNVSTWNTMITGYAQCGDVSEAKNLFDKMP
;
A
#
# COMPACT_ATOMS: atom_id res chain seq x y z
N ARG A 1 -17.06 0.92 -15.92
CA ARG A 1 -16.24 0.06 -15.03
C ARG A 1 -16.07 0.85 -13.74
N ASP A 2 -16.67 0.36 -12.66
CA ASP A 2 -16.83 1.10 -11.41
C ASP A 2 -15.57 0.98 -10.52
N VAL A 3 -15.36 1.95 -9.63
CA VAL A 3 -14.23 1.99 -8.68
C VAL A 3 -14.19 0.72 -7.82
N PHE A 4 -15.36 0.20 -7.45
CA PHE A 4 -15.49 -1.07 -6.73
C PHE A 4 -14.94 -2.25 -7.53
N THR A 5 -15.22 -2.33 -8.83
CA THR A 5 -14.68 -3.40 -9.70
C THR A 5 -13.16 -3.32 -9.82
N TRP A 6 -12.61 -2.12 -9.99
CA TRP A 6 -11.15 -1.91 -10.05
C TRP A 6 -10.45 -2.30 -8.76
N THR A 7 -11.00 -1.85 -7.63
CA THR A 7 -10.48 -2.16 -6.30
C THR A 7 -10.50 -3.67 -6.03
N ALA A 8 -11.58 -4.36 -6.39
CA ALA A 8 -11.67 -5.81 -6.23
C ALA A 8 -10.62 -6.55 -7.07
N MET A 9 -10.38 -6.13 -8.32
CA MET A 9 -9.32 -6.73 -9.15
C MET A 9 -7.94 -6.48 -8.56
N VAL A 10 -7.62 -5.24 -8.18
CA VAL A 10 -6.33 -4.89 -7.55
C VAL A 10 -6.08 -5.76 -6.32
N SER A 11 -7.05 -5.86 -5.40
CA SER A 11 -6.96 -6.72 -4.23
C SER A 11 -6.77 -8.19 -4.59
N GLY A 12 -7.48 -8.69 -5.61
CA GLY A 12 -7.35 -10.06 -6.09
C GLY A 12 -5.94 -10.36 -6.62
N TYR A 13 -5.34 -9.44 -7.39
CA TYR A 13 -3.97 -9.62 -7.87
C TYR A 13 -2.95 -9.55 -6.73
N VAL A 14 -3.12 -8.62 -5.78
CA VAL A 14 -2.28 -8.53 -4.58
C VAL A 14 -2.32 -9.83 -3.77
N GLN A 15 -3.52 -10.38 -3.53
CA GLN A 15 -3.69 -11.65 -2.79
C GLN A 15 -3.01 -12.84 -3.47
N ASN A 16 -2.91 -12.81 -4.81
CA ASN A 16 -2.20 -13.82 -5.60
C ASN A 16 -0.70 -13.50 -5.79
N ARG A 17 -0.16 -12.52 -5.05
CA ARG A 17 1.24 -12.03 -5.15
C ARG A 17 1.63 -11.46 -6.52
N MET A 18 0.63 -11.18 -7.36
CA MET A 18 0.76 -10.60 -8.71
C MET A 18 0.76 -9.07 -8.62
N VAL A 19 1.73 -8.50 -7.89
CA VAL A 19 1.72 -7.08 -7.52
C VAL A 19 2.01 -6.17 -8.71
N GLU A 20 2.74 -6.64 -9.72
CA GLU A 20 3.01 -5.85 -10.94
C GLU A 20 1.73 -5.68 -11.78
N GLU A 21 0.93 -6.74 -11.91
CA GLU A 21 -0.39 -6.69 -12.55
C GLU A 21 -1.36 -5.82 -11.75
N ALA A 22 -1.34 -5.95 -10.42
CA ALA A 22 -2.10 -5.09 -9.53
C ALA A 22 -1.72 -3.62 -9.73
N ARG A 23 -0.42 -3.32 -9.81
CA ARG A 23 0.08 -1.97 -10.04
C ARG A 23 -0.35 -1.42 -11.39
N GLY A 24 -0.23 -2.21 -12.45
CA GLY A 24 -0.65 -1.82 -13.78
C GLY A 24 -2.16 -1.52 -13.87
N LEU A 25 -3.00 -2.22 -13.10
CA LEU A 25 -4.42 -1.89 -12.99
C LEU A 25 -4.65 -0.64 -12.15
N PHE A 26 -3.97 -0.52 -11.02
CA PHE A 26 -4.04 0.63 -10.14
C PHE A 26 -3.65 1.93 -10.87
N ASP A 27 -2.63 1.91 -11.72
CA ASP A 27 -2.22 3.06 -12.53
C ASP A 27 -3.25 3.45 -13.60
N LYS A 28 -4.06 2.49 -14.05
CA LYS A 28 -5.14 2.72 -15.02
C LYS A 28 -6.48 3.11 -14.38
N MET A 29 -6.57 3.13 -13.05
CA MET A 29 -7.80 3.52 -12.37
C MET A 29 -8.10 5.00 -12.64
N PRO A 30 -9.29 5.34 -13.18
CA PRO A 30 -9.68 6.72 -13.43
C PRO A 30 -9.84 7.51 -12.13
N GLU A 31 -10.29 6.84 -11.07
CA GLU A 31 -10.41 7.37 -9.72
C GLU A 31 -9.90 6.32 -8.73
N ARG A 32 -9.09 6.76 -7.76
CA ARG A 32 -8.52 5.93 -6.71
C ARG A 32 -9.09 6.37 -5.38
N ASN A 33 -9.75 5.44 -4.69
CA ASN A 33 -10.23 5.66 -3.34
C ASN A 33 -9.25 5.08 -2.30
N GLU A 34 -9.48 5.40 -1.03
CA GLU A 34 -8.68 4.93 0.11
C GLU A 34 -8.47 3.41 0.12
N VAL A 35 -9.49 2.63 -0.24
CA VAL A 35 -9.40 1.17 -0.27
C VAL A 35 -8.41 0.68 -1.33
N SER A 36 -8.45 1.25 -2.54
CA SER A 36 -7.52 0.90 -3.62
C SER A 36 -6.07 1.23 -3.28
N TRP A 37 -5.83 2.36 -2.61
CA TRP A 37 -4.50 2.76 -2.13
C TRP A 37 -3.96 1.81 -1.06
N ASN A 38 -4.78 1.50 -0.05
CA ASN A 38 -4.41 0.58 1.03
C ASN A 38 -4.16 -0.85 0.51
N ALA A 39 -4.94 -1.31 -0.47
CA ALA A 39 -4.73 -2.62 -1.10
C ALA A 39 -3.36 -2.70 -1.79
N MET A 40 -2.99 -1.70 -2.58
CA MET A 40 -1.66 -1.66 -3.23
C MET A 40 -0.53 -1.54 -2.21
N LEU A 41 -0.69 -0.70 -1.19
CA LEU A 41 0.30 -0.53 -0.13
C LEU A 41 0.57 -1.85 0.59
N ALA A 42 -0.49 -2.55 1.00
CA ALA A 42 -0.38 -3.85 1.63
C ALA A 42 0.30 -4.88 0.72
N GLY A 43 0.04 -4.83 -0.59
CA GLY A 43 0.69 -5.72 -1.55
C GLY A 43 2.20 -5.50 -1.67
N TYR A 44 2.66 -4.25 -1.64
CA TYR A 44 4.10 -3.97 -1.61
C TYR A 44 4.74 -4.43 -0.31
N VAL A 45 4.11 -4.14 0.84
CA VAL A 45 4.61 -4.57 2.16
C VAL A 45 4.70 -6.10 2.27
N GLN A 46 3.65 -6.82 1.88
CA GLN A 46 3.64 -8.30 1.90
C GLN A 46 4.64 -8.93 0.92
N GLY A 47 5.00 -8.20 -0.14
CA GLY A 47 6.04 -8.59 -1.08
C GLY A 47 7.44 -8.15 -0.68
N GLU A 48 7.64 -7.62 0.54
CA GLU A 48 8.90 -7.06 1.04
C GLU A 48 9.48 -5.95 0.16
N ARG A 49 8.64 -5.30 -0.66
CA ARG A 49 9.01 -4.21 -1.58
C ARG A 49 8.83 -2.86 -0.88
N MET A 50 9.53 -2.69 0.23
CA MET A 50 9.35 -1.53 1.12
C MET A 50 9.69 -0.18 0.48
N GLU A 51 10.61 -0.16 -0.49
CA GLU A 51 10.93 1.06 -1.26
C GLU A 51 9.70 1.54 -2.05
N MET A 52 9.07 0.65 -2.83
CA MET A 52 7.84 0.98 -3.55
C MET A 52 6.66 1.26 -2.62
N ALA A 53 6.58 0.57 -1.48
CA ALA A 53 5.58 0.88 -0.45
C ALA A 53 5.75 2.32 0.07
N LYS A 54 6.99 2.75 0.31
CA LYS A 54 7.32 4.11 0.77
C LYS A 54 6.95 5.16 -0.29
N GLU A 55 7.35 4.93 -1.54
CA GLU A 55 6.99 5.83 -2.64
C GLU A 55 5.46 5.99 -2.77
N LEU A 56 4.72 4.87 -2.71
CA LEU A 56 3.27 4.89 -2.76
C LEU A 56 2.67 5.61 -1.55
N PHE A 57 3.20 5.37 -0.36
CA PHE A 57 2.80 6.03 0.87
C PHE A 57 3.01 7.54 0.79
N ASP A 58 4.13 8.01 0.25
CA ASP A 58 4.51 9.42 0.16
C ASP A 58 3.62 10.23 -0.80
N VAL A 59 3.11 9.59 -1.86
CA VAL A 59 2.17 10.22 -2.80
C VAL A 59 0.69 10.02 -2.42
N MET A 60 0.41 9.24 -1.37
CA MET A 60 -0.97 8.95 -0.97
C MET A 60 -1.66 10.22 -0.44
N PRO A 61 -2.79 10.65 -1.04
CA PRO A 61 -3.46 11.91 -0.68
C PRO A 61 -4.14 11.85 0.69
N PHE A 62 -4.49 10.66 1.17
CA PHE A 62 -5.16 10.44 2.45
C PHE A 62 -4.44 9.31 3.17
N ARG A 63 -4.04 9.54 4.42
CA ARG A 63 -3.42 8.52 5.26
C ARG A 63 -4.21 8.40 6.54
N ASN A 64 -4.74 7.22 6.81
CA ASN A 64 -5.42 6.93 8.06
C ASN A 64 -4.51 6.09 8.96
N VAL A 65 -4.96 5.82 10.20
CA VAL A 65 -4.22 5.00 11.16
C VAL A 65 -3.85 3.62 10.59
N SER A 66 -4.73 3.01 9.77
CA SER A 66 -4.45 1.74 9.12
C SER A 66 -3.27 1.86 8.14
N THR A 67 -3.22 2.91 7.31
CA THR A 67 -2.14 3.15 6.35
C THR A 67 -0.78 3.25 7.03
N TRP A 68 -0.70 4.01 8.14
CA TRP A 68 0.52 4.13 8.94
C TRP A 68 0.92 2.80 9.58
N ASN A 69 -0.03 2.10 10.20
CA ASN A 69 0.22 0.80 10.83
C ASN A 69 0.71 -0.24 9.82
N THR A 70 0.22 -0.22 8.57
CA THR A 70 0.71 -1.09 7.50
C THR A 70 2.19 -0.84 7.21
N MET A 71 2.63 0.41 7.08
CA MET A 71 4.04 0.73 6.83
C MET A 71 4.95 0.40 8.02
N ILE A 72 4.52 0.74 9.24
CA ILE A 72 5.27 0.46 10.47
C ILE A 72 5.46 -1.05 10.64
N THR A 73 4.38 -1.82 10.45
CA THR A 73 4.44 -3.28 10.51
C THR A 73 5.35 -3.84 9.43
N GLY A 74 5.29 -3.29 8.21
CA GLY A 74 6.15 -3.70 7.10
C GLY A 74 7.64 -3.52 7.40
N TYR A 75 8.05 -2.32 7.84
CA TYR A 75 9.43 -2.07 8.21
C TYR A 75 9.89 -2.95 9.38
N ALA A 76 9.04 -3.14 10.40
CA ALA A 76 9.34 -4.03 11.52
C ALA A 76 9.56 -5.49 11.08
N GLN A 77 8.75 -5.99 10.14
CA GLN A 77 8.89 -7.35 9.58
C GLN A 77 10.17 -7.52 8.76
N CYS A 78 10.60 -6.48 8.05
CA CYS A 78 11.89 -6.47 7.35
C CYS A 78 13.11 -6.26 8.28
N GLY A 79 12.89 -6.07 9.58
CA GLY A 79 13.95 -5.81 10.57
C GLY A 79 14.43 -4.36 10.64
N ASP A 80 13.82 -3.45 9.88
CA ASP A 80 14.13 -2.02 9.90
C ASP A 80 13.31 -1.30 10.99
N VAL A 81 13.66 -1.58 12.24
CA VAL A 81 13.00 -1.02 13.41
C VAL A 81 13.15 0.51 13.48
N SER A 82 14.25 1.03 12.93
CA SER A 82 14.53 2.48 12.90
C SER A 82 13.50 3.22 12.04
N GLU A 83 13.24 2.76 10.82
CA GLU A 83 12.21 3.37 9.97
C GLU A 83 10.79 3.13 10.49
N ALA A 84 10.53 1.95 11.08
CA ALA A 84 9.26 1.68 11.75
C ALA A 84 8.98 2.71 12.87
N LYS A 85 10.00 2.99 13.72
CA LYS A 85 9.89 3.99 14.78
C LYS A 85 9.75 5.42 14.22
N ASN A 86 10.51 5.76 13.19
CA ASN A 86 10.44 7.07 12.52
C ASN A 86 9.02 7.36 12.02
N LEU A 87 8.37 6.36 11.39
CA LEU A 87 6.99 6.51 10.96
C LEU A 87 6.01 6.61 12.13
N PHE A 88 6.18 5.80 13.18
CA PHE A 88 5.34 5.88 14.37
C PHE A 88 5.38 7.28 15.02
N ASP A 89 6.58 7.85 15.16
CA ASP A 89 6.78 9.18 15.75
C ASP A 89 6.20 10.32 14.87
N LYS A 90 6.02 10.08 13.57
CA LYS A 90 5.42 11.01 12.59
C LYS A 90 3.91 10.85 12.43
N MET A 91 3.29 9.84 13.05
CA MET A 91 1.84 9.67 12.98
C MET A 91 1.15 10.90 13.60
N PRO A 92 0.20 11.52 12.87
CA PRO A 92 -0.54 12.69 13.36
C PRO A 92 -1.57 12.34 14.45
#